data_AF-A0A366LED2-F1
#
_entry.id   AF-A0A366LED2-F1
#
_cell.length_a   1.000
_cell.length_b   1.000
_cell.length_c   1.000
_cell.angle_alpha   90.00
_cell.angle_beta   90.00
_cell.angle_gamma   90.00
#
_symmetry.space_group_name_H-M   'P 1'
#
loop_
_entity.id
_entity.type
_entity.pdbx_description
1 polymer ?
#
loop_
_entity_poly.entity_id
_entity_poly.type
_entity_poly.pdbx_seq_one_letter_code
_entity_poly.pdbx_strand_id
1 'polypeptide(L)'
;MLYLIGNFQTLRLSSFITACIVIGFSIFFTSCHKEDPNGYSYPVREFIITANEEMQFQNVLLAEWKKNPSSVKNFDVIADREKTANSYMEKLKMFADQYGVVLADSPDNNRLEQIMEAKGAVRSLITLAVRSDQHMIELHVKASSNIGVDDSALRSWASSRLADFTENLDRLQKLN
;
A
#
# COMPACT_ATOMS: atom_id res chain seq x y z
N MET A 1 7.16 -54.38 48.93
CA MET A 1 7.08 -55.04 47.61
C MET A 1 5.94 -54.36 46.86
N LEU A 2 6.29 -53.64 45.78
CA LEU A 2 5.46 -53.14 44.66
C LEU A 2 4.17 -52.34 44.99
N TYR A 3 4.14 -51.01 44.82
CA TYR A 3 4.00 -50.24 43.55
C TYR A 3 2.79 -50.63 42.71
N LEU A 4 2.03 -49.60 42.28
CA LEU A 4 1.10 -49.51 41.14
C LEU A 4 -0.39 -49.31 41.48
N ILE A 5 -0.73 -48.19 42.10
CA ILE A 5 -2.04 -47.54 41.87
C ILE A 5 -1.77 -46.04 41.71
N GLY A 6 -1.50 -45.61 40.49
CA GLY A 6 -1.30 -44.19 40.22
C GLY A 6 -0.59 -43.94 38.92
N ASN A 7 -1.18 -44.35 37.79
CA ASN A 7 -0.76 -43.85 36.47
C ASN A 7 -1.73 -44.09 35.31
N PHE A 8 -3.02 -44.36 35.57
CA PHE A 8 -3.96 -44.66 34.48
C PHE A 8 -4.97 -43.56 34.15
N GLN A 9 -5.08 -42.48 34.95
CA GLN A 9 -6.06 -41.41 34.71
C GLN A 9 -5.49 -40.13 34.09
N THR A 10 -4.19 -39.88 34.22
CA THR A 10 -3.55 -38.65 33.69
C THR A 10 -3.26 -38.70 32.19
N LEU A 11 -3.13 -39.89 31.60
CA LEU A 11 -2.82 -40.05 30.16
C LEU A 11 -4.01 -39.82 29.23
N ARG A 12 -5.26 -39.99 29.70
CA ARG A 12 -6.44 -39.78 28.83
C ARG A 12 -6.88 -38.32 28.73
N LEU A 13 -6.58 -37.49 29.74
CA LEU A 13 -6.96 -36.08 29.74
C LEU A 13 -6.05 -35.24 28.83
N SER A 14 -4.76 -35.57 28.77
CA SER A 14 -3.78 -34.87 27.92
C SER A 14 -4.10 -35.05 26.43
N SER A 15 -4.46 -36.25 25.99
CA SER A 15 -4.75 -36.51 24.57
C SER A 15 -6.06 -35.87 24.09
N PHE A 16 -7.05 -35.71 24.98
CA PHE A 16 -8.33 -35.07 24.65
C PHE A 16 -8.20 -33.55 24.55
N ILE A 17 -7.44 -32.92 25.45
CA ILE A 17 -7.20 -31.47 25.43
C ILE A 17 -6.37 -31.08 24.19
N THR A 18 -5.35 -31.88 23.83
CA THR A 18 -4.56 -31.62 22.61
C THR A 18 -5.39 -31.80 21.34
N ALA A 19 -6.29 -32.79 21.27
CA ALA A 19 -7.16 -32.99 20.11
C ALA A 19 -8.18 -31.85 19.93
N CYS A 20 -8.76 -31.33 21.02
CA CYS A 20 -9.69 -30.20 20.96
C CYS A 20 -9.02 -28.88 20.55
N ILE A 21 -7.75 -28.67 20.94
CA ILE A 21 -6.99 -27.46 20.56
C ILE A 21 -6.64 -27.48 19.07
N VAL A 22 -6.27 -28.63 18.51
CA VAL A 22 -5.95 -28.76 17.07
C VAL A 22 -7.19 -28.59 16.19
N ILE A 23 -8.36 -29.09 16.63
CA ILE A 23 -9.62 -28.91 15.90
C ILE A 23 -10.14 -27.46 16.03
N GLY A 24 -10.00 -26.82 17.19
CA GLY A 24 -10.39 -25.43 17.40
C GLY A 24 -9.57 -24.41 16.61
N PHE A 25 -8.28 -24.65 16.41
CA PHE A 25 -7.41 -23.80 15.58
C PHE A 25 -7.65 -23.95 14.07
N SER A 26 -8.31 -25.03 13.64
CA SER A 26 -8.58 -25.31 12.23
C SER A 26 -9.83 -24.59 11.70
N ILE A 27 -10.64 -23.98 12.56
CA ILE A 27 -11.93 -23.36 12.19
C ILE A 27 -11.81 -21.83 11.97
N PHE A 28 -10.65 -21.22 12.25
CA PHE A 28 -10.44 -19.78 12.05
C PHE A 28 -9.86 -19.38 10.68
N PHE A 29 -9.68 -20.32 9.75
CA PHE A 29 -9.10 -20.05 8.41
C PHE A 29 -10.06 -20.24 7.24
N THR A 30 -11.38 -20.20 7.46
CA THR A 30 -12.35 -20.26 6.34
C THR A 30 -13.27 -19.04 6.28
N SER A 31 -12.80 -17.86 6.68
CA SER A 31 -13.26 -16.63 6.02
C SER A 31 -12.54 -16.49 4.69
N CYS A 32 -12.71 -17.48 3.82
CA CYS A 32 -12.50 -17.31 2.39
C CYS A 32 -13.64 -16.38 1.96
N HIS A 33 -13.43 -15.07 2.09
CA HIS A 33 -14.22 -14.14 1.28
C HIS A 33 -14.08 -14.64 -0.14
N LYS A 34 -15.22 -14.94 -0.76
CA LYS A 34 -15.27 -15.21 -2.19
C LYS A 34 -14.74 -13.93 -2.84
N GLU A 35 -13.45 -13.92 -3.17
CA GLU A 35 -12.85 -12.85 -3.96
C GLU A 35 -13.75 -12.71 -5.16
N ASP A 36 -14.40 -11.56 -5.29
CA ASP A 36 -15.15 -11.23 -6.49
C ASP A 36 -14.17 -11.48 -7.65
N PRO A 37 -14.45 -12.41 -8.57
CA PRO A 37 -13.52 -12.72 -9.66
C PRO A 37 -13.30 -11.50 -10.57
N ASN A 38 -14.11 -10.44 -10.43
CA ASN A 38 -13.91 -9.14 -11.07
C ASN A 38 -13.36 -8.07 -10.12
N GLY A 39 -13.25 -8.35 -8.83
CA GLY A 39 -12.81 -7.41 -7.80
C GLY A 39 -11.38 -6.91 -7.99
N TYR A 40 -10.57 -7.65 -8.75
CA TYR A 40 -9.22 -7.26 -9.16
C TYR A 40 -9.14 -6.63 -10.55
N SER A 41 -10.19 -6.74 -11.37
CA SER A 41 -10.22 -6.04 -12.66
C SER A 41 -10.14 -4.54 -12.46
N TYR A 42 -9.28 -3.90 -13.24
CA TYR A 42 -9.06 -2.47 -13.18
C TYR A 42 -8.98 -1.89 -14.59
N PRO A 43 -9.96 -1.08 -15.02
CA PRO A 43 -9.92 -0.44 -16.33
C PRO A 43 -8.65 0.40 -16.49
N VAL A 44 -7.98 0.29 -17.64
CA VAL A 44 -6.75 1.05 -17.94
C VAL A 44 -6.92 2.55 -17.69
N ARG A 45 -8.03 3.12 -18.18
CA ARG A 45 -8.35 4.54 -18.01
C ARG A 45 -8.48 4.91 -16.53
N GLU A 46 -9.15 4.08 -15.75
CA GLU A 46 -9.32 4.31 -14.31
C GLU A 46 -7.96 4.27 -13.61
N PHE A 47 -7.08 3.31 -13.97
CA PHE A 47 -5.76 3.18 -13.33
C PHE A 47 -4.94 4.43 -13.55
N ILE A 48 -4.92 4.91 -14.80
CA ILE A 48 -4.17 6.11 -15.18
C ILE A 48 -4.70 7.34 -14.43
N ILE A 49 -6.01 7.50 -14.32
CA ILE A 49 -6.62 8.64 -13.63
C ILE A 49 -6.31 8.59 -12.13
N THR A 50 -6.61 7.47 -11.46
CA THR A 50 -6.38 7.34 -10.01
C THR A 50 -4.90 7.49 -9.66
N ALA A 51 -4.01 6.86 -10.44
CA ALA A 51 -2.57 7.03 -10.25
C ALA A 51 -2.12 8.48 -10.42
N ASN A 52 -2.66 9.20 -11.42
CA ASN A 52 -2.34 10.59 -11.63
C ASN A 52 -2.79 11.45 -10.45
N GLU A 53 -4.03 11.30 -9.99
CA GLU A 53 -4.56 12.06 -8.86
C GLU A 53 -3.73 11.85 -7.59
N GLU A 54 -3.32 10.61 -7.31
CA GLU A 54 -2.47 10.29 -6.17
C GLU A 54 -1.06 10.90 -6.32
N MET A 55 -0.46 10.84 -7.51
CA MET A 55 0.84 11.46 -7.76
C MET A 55 0.81 12.99 -7.65
N GLN A 56 -0.26 13.63 -8.13
CA GLN A 56 -0.44 15.07 -7.97
C GLN A 56 -0.57 15.44 -6.50
N PHE A 57 -1.28 14.63 -5.71
CA PHE A 57 -1.34 14.79 -4.26
C PHE A 57 0.05 14.66 -3.63
N GLN A 58 0.81 13.62 -3.97
CA GLN A 58 2.18 13.43 -3.47
C GLN A 58 3.09 14.60 -3.79
N ASN A 59 3.01 15.16 -5.00
CA ASN A 59 3.82 16.31 -5.42
C ASN A 59 3.51 17.56 -4.60
N VAL A 60 2.23 17.88 -4.39
CA VAL A 60 1.83 19.02 -3.56
C VAL A 60 2.25 18.80 -2.11
N LEU A 61 2.05 17.59 -1.59
CA LEU A 61 2.45 17.22 -0.23
C LEU A 61 3.95 17.39 -0.03
N LEU A 62 4.76 16.95 -0.99
CA LEU A 62 6.22 17.05 -0.96
C LEU A 62 6.70 18.50 -1.03
N ALA A 63 6.05 19.32 -1.84
CA ALA A 63 6.31 20.76 -1.91
C ALA A 63 6.02 21.46 -0.58
N GLU A 64 4.92 21.11 0.11
CA GLU A 64 4.62 21.64 1.45
C GLU A 64 5.60 21.12 2.51
N TRP A 65 6.00 19.85 2.42
CA TRP A 65 6.98 19.28 3.33
C TRP A 65 8.33 20.00 3.23
N LYS A 66 8.77 20.35 2.02
CA LYS A 66 10.00 21.13 1.78
C LYS A 66 9.99 22.53 2.39
N LYS A 67 8.82 23.17 2.46
CA LYS A 67 8.70 24.53 3.03
C LYS A 67 8.94 24.56 4.54
N ASN A 68 8.86 23.42 5.22
CA ASN A 68 9.04 23.36 6.66
C ASN A 68 10.54 23.36 7.05
N PRO A 69 11.01 24.31 7.88
CA PRO A 69 12.42 24.36 8.30
C PRO A 69 12.91 23.09 9.00
N SER A 70 12.00 22.36 9.66
CA SER A 70 12.31 21.11 10.36
C SER A 70 12.57 19.93 9.41
N SER A 71 12.41 20.11 8.10
CA SER A 71 12.57 19.08 7.08
C SER A 71 14.00 18.89 6.60
N VAL A 72 14.95 19.74 7.01
CA VAL A 72 16.37 19.62 6.60
C VAL A 72 16.95 18.25 6.94
N LYS A 73 16.56 17.67 8.09
CA LYS A 73 16.96 16.32 8.51
C LYS A 73 16.39 15.18 7.65
N ASN A 74 15.40 15.47 6.81
CA ASN A 74 14.72 14.51 5.93
C ASN A 74 15.04 14.77 4.45
N PHE A 75 16.05 15.60 4.15
CA PHE A 75 16.35 16.06 2.80
C PHE A 75 16.53 14.92 1.79
N ASP A 76 17.28 13.88 2.15
CA ASP A 76 17.54 12.74 1.25
C ASP A 76 16.25 11.98 0.90
N VAL A 77 15.36 11.79 1.88
CA VAL A 77 14.04 11.15 1.65
C VAL A 77 13.18 12.00 0.74
N ILE A 78 13.19 13.32 0.92
CA ILE A 78 12.45 14.24 0.07
C ILE A 78 12.98 14.23 -1.36
N ALA A 79 14.31 14.29 -1.55
CA ALA A 79 14.95 14.32 -2.86
C ALA A 79 14.72 13.04 -3.67
N ASP A 80 14.83 11.87 -3.02
CA ASP A 80 14.58 10.59 -3.69
C ASP A 80 13.12 10.46 -4.12
N ARG A 81 12.18 10.89 -3.28
CA ARG A 81 10.75 10.89 -3.62
C ARG A 81 10.44 11.76 -4.83
N GLU A 82 11.06 12.93 -4.96
CA GLU A 82 10.88 13.77 -6.15
C GLU A 82 11.39 13.09 -7.41
N LYS A 83 12.56 12.46 -7.33
CA LYS A 83 13.14 11.73 -8.46
C LYS A 83 12.22 10.61 -8.91
N THR A 84 11.71 9.81 -7.96
CA THR A 84 10.76 8.73 -8.24
C THR A 84 9.46 9.28 -8.81
N ALA A 85 8.92 10.37 -8.26
CA ALA A 85 7.68 10.98 -8.72
C ALA A 85 7.79 11.52 -10.16
N ASN A 86 8.89 12.18 -10.49
CA ASN A 86 9.13 12.69 -11.85
C ASN A 86 9.21 11.55 -12.86
N SER A 87 9.98 10.50 -12.58
CA SER A 87 10.09 9.33 -13.45
C SER A 87 8.76 8.60 -13.61
N TYR A 88 7.99 8.49 -12.54
CA TYR A 88 6.66 7.90 -12.56
C TYR A 88 5.71 8.70 -13.46
N MET A 89 5.64 10.02 -13.27
CA MET A 89 4.75 10.91 -14.02
C MET A 89 5.09 10.98 -15.51
N GLU A 90 6.37 10.99 -15.87
CA GLU A 90 6.78 10.89 -17.28
C GLU A 90 6.23 9.62 -17.93
N LYS A 91 6.35 8.48 -17.24
CA LYS A 91 5.88 7.20 -17.78
C LYS A 91 4.36 7.11 -17.80
N LEU A 92 3.69 7.61 -16.78
CA LEU A 92 2.23 7.67 -16.71
C LEU A 92 1.66 8.53 -17.85
N LYS A 93 2.30 9.67 -18.16
CA LYS A 93 1.92 10.53 -19.29
C LYS A 93 2.00 9.79 -20.62
N MET A 94 3.04 8.99 -20.86
CA MET A 94 3.12 8.18 -22.08
C MET A 94 1.93 7.22 -22.22
N PHE A 95 1.51 6.57 -21.13
CA PHE A 95 0.33 5.72 -21.14
C PHE A 95 -0.95 6.54 -21.33
N ALA A 96 -1.07 7.70 -20.68
CA ALA A 96 -2.21 8.58 -20.85
C ALA A 96 -2.39 9.00 -22.32
N ASP A 97 -1.30 9.40 -22.97
CA ASP A 97 -1.28 9.76 -24.39
C ASP A 97 -1.67 8.56 -25.29
N GLN A 98 -1.15 7.37 -25.00
CA GLN A 98 -1.50 6.12 -25.71
C GLN A 98 -2.99 5.80 -25.62
N TYR A 99 -3.63 6.07 -24.48
CA TYR A 99 -5.03 5.74 -24.21
C TYR A 99 -6.00 6.91 -24.36
N GLY A 100 -5.54 8.08 -24.81
CA GLY A 100 -6.36 9.28 -24.96
C GLY A 100 -6.95 9.78 -23.63
N VAL A 101 -6.24 9.57 -22.52
CA VAL A 101 -6.65 10.01 -21.18
C VAL A 101 -6.08 11.39 -20.92
N VAL A 102 -6.96 12.35 -20.60
CA VAL A 102 -6.54 13.68 -20.15
C VAL A 102 -6.21 13.62 -18.67
N LEU A 103 -4.98 13.96 -18.32
CA LEU A 103 -4.51 13.99 -16.94
C LEU A 103 -4.86 15.34 -16.30
N ALA A 104 -5.24 15.29 -15.02
CA ALA A 104 -5.39 16.49 -14.21
C ALA A 104 -4.01 17.00 -13.76
N ASP A 105 -3.83 18.32 -13.76
CA ASP A 105 -2.59 18.97 -13.32
C ASP A 105 -2.52 19.19 -11.80
N SER A 106 -3.61 18.89 -11.08
CA SER A 106 -3.71 19.08 -9.63
C SER A 106 -4.54 17.96 -8.99
N PRO A 107 -4.33 17.66 -7.69
CA PRO A 107 -5.23 16.76 -6.96
C PRO A 107 -6.58 17.43 -6.73
N ASP A 108 -7.57 16.66 -6.26
CA ASP A 108 -8.88 17.21 -5.89
C ASP A 108 -8.82 18.16 -4.69
N ASN A 109 -9.83 19.03 -4.57
CA ASN A 109 -9.89 20.07 -3.53
C ASN A 109 -9.93 19.51 -2.10
N ASN A 110 -10.58 18.38 -1.87
CA ASN A 110 -10.68 17.79 -0.52
C ASN A 110 -9.32 17.28 -0.07
N ARG A 111 -8.53 16.75 -1.00
CA ARG A 111 -7.17 16.30 -0.73
C ARG A 111 -6.20 17.45 -0.54
N LEU A 112 -6.38 18.57 -1.26
CA LEU A 112 -5.64 19.80 -0.99
C LEU A 112 -5.93 20.32 0.42
N GLU A 113 -7.18 20.28 0.87
CA GLU A 113 -7.56 20.69 2.22
C GLU A 113 -6.83 19.88 3.30
N GLN A 114 -6.73 18.56 3.15
CA GLN A 114 -5.96 17.70 4.07
C GLN A 114 -4.49 18.14 4.19
N ILE A 115 -3.86 18.54 3.08
CA ILE A 115 -2.49 19.06 3.09
C ILE A 115 -2.46 20.42 3.81
N MET A 116 -3.44 21.28 3.55
CA MET A 116 -3.53 22.60 4.17
C MET A 116 -3.75 22.54 5.69
N GLU A 117 -4.46 21.53 6.19
CA GLU A 117 -4.64 21.27 7.62
C GLU A 117 -3.36 20.72 8.26
N ALA A 118 -2.60 19.91 7.53
CA ALA A 118 -1.34 19.34 7.99
C ALA A 118 -0.15 20.30 7.89
N LYS A 119 -0.27 21.40 7.14
CA LYS A 119 0.85 22.32 6.86
C LYS A 119 1.43 22.87 8.17
N GLY A 120 2.76 22.97 8.22
CA GLY A 120 3.48 23.42 9.43
C GLY A 120 3.80 22.30 10.43
N ALA A 121 3.11 21.15 10.38
CA ALA A 121 3.41 19.98 11.19
C ALA A 121 4.05 18.87 10.35
N VAL A 122 5.39 18.78 10.37
CA VAL A 122 6.14 17.77 9.59
C VAL A 122 5.63 16.35 9.81
N ARG A 123 5.28 15.99 11.05
CA ARG A 123 4.74 14.65 11.37
C ARG A 123 3.41 14.37 10.67
N SER A 124 2.53 15.36 10.59
CA SER A 124 1.25 15.23 9.89
C SER A 124 1.47 15.04 8.38
N LEU A 125 2.42 15.78 7.79
CA LEU A 125 2.78 15.63 6.39
C LEU A 125 3.38 14.23 6.10
N ILE A 126 4.25 13.73 6.98
CA ILE A 126 4.79 12.35 6.89
C ILE A 126 3.65 11.32 6.99
N THR A 127 2.69 11.52 7.89
CA THR A 127 1.54 10.62 8.05
C THR A 127 0.68 10.57 6.79
N LEU A 128 0.44 11.72 6.15
CA LEU A 128 -0.25 11.77 4.85
C LEU A 128 0.56 11.06 3.76
N ALA A 129 1.88 11.22 3.75
CA ALA A 129 2.75 10.56 2.78
C ALA A 129 2.74 9.03 2.94
N VAL A 130 2.73 8.53 4.18
CA VAL A 130 2.61 7.09 4.50
C VAL A 130 1.30 6.54 3.94
N ARG A 131 0.17 7.22 4.19
CA ARG A 131 -1.14 6.78 3.68
C ARG A 131 -1.20 6.78 2.17
N SER A 132 -0.61 7.79 1.55
CA SER A 132 -0.50 7.93 0.11
C SER A 132 0.31 6.79 -0.52
N ASP A 133 1.46 6.43 0.05
CA ASP A 133 2.27 5.31 -0.43
C ASP A 133 1.54 3.96 -0.27
N GLN A 134 0.83 3.76 0.84
CA GLN A 134 -0.02 2.58 1.04
C GLN A 134 -1.09 2.49 -0.06
N HIS A 135 -1.75 3.60 -0.38
CA HIS A 135 -2.74 3.64 -1.45
C HIS A 135 -2.11 3.35 -2.84
N MET A 136 -0.94 3.90 -3.13
CA MET A 136 -0.21 3.59 -4.37
C MET A 136 0.14 2.11 -4.46
N ILE A 137 0.59 1.49 -3.36
CA ILE A 137 0.88 0.05 -3.31
C ILE A 137 -0.39 -0.75 -3.60
N GLU A 138 -1.50 -0.45 -2.93
CA GLU A 138 -2.78 -1.13 -3.15
C GLU A 138 -3.23 -1.03 -4.62
N LEU A 139 -3.16 0.17 -5.20
CA LEU A 139 -3.48 0.42 -6.60
C LEU A 139 -2.61 -0.43 -7.55
N HIS A 140 -1.31 -0.52 -7.27
CA HIS A 140 -0.36 -1.25 -8.11
C HIS A 140 -0.46 -2.77 -7.95
N VAL A 141 -0.75 -3.26 -6.74
CA VAL A 141 -1.04 -4.68 -6.50
C VAL A 141 -2.26 -5.09 -7.32
N LYS A 142 -3.32 -4.28 -7.29
CA LYS A 142 -4.53 -4.55 -8.07
C LYS A 142 -4.26 -4.52 -9.58
N ALA A 143 -3.61 -3.46 -10.06
CA ALA A 143 -3.28 -3.29 -11.47
C ALA A 143 -2.37 -4.39 -12.03
N SER A 144 -1.38 -4.85 -11.25
CA SER A 144 -0.41 -5.86 -11.68
C SER A 144 -0.92 -7.30 -11.65
N SER A 145 -2.08 -7.56 -11.06
CA SER A 145 -2.67 -8.90 -10.98
C SER A 145 -3.00 -9.48 -12.37
N ASN A 146 -3.16 -10.80 -12.45
CA ASN A 146 -3.43 -11.50 -13.71
C ASN A 146 -4.72 -11.05 -14.43
N ILE A 147 -5.67 -10.52 -13.66
CA ILE A 147 -6.94 -9.99 -14.14
C ILE A 147 -7.04 -8.46 -13.95
N GLY A 148 -5.93 -7.80 -13.63
CA GLY A 148 -5.83 -6.38 -13.27
C GLY A 148 -6.12 -5.42 -14.42
N VAL A 149 -5.12 -4.66 -14.84
CA VAL A 149 -5.23 -3.89 -16.09
C VAL A 149 -5.04 -4.82 -17.28
N ASP A 150 -5.88 -4.71 -18.31
CA ASP A 150 -5.85 -5.61 -19.47
C ASP A 150 -4.59 -5.46 -20.36
N ASP A 151 -3.94 -4.30 -20.30
CA ASP A 151 -2.69 -4.06 -21.04
C ASP A 151 -1.49 -4.69 -20.32
N SER A 152 -0.83 -5.63 -20.99
CA SER A 152 0.32 -6.36 -20.43
C SER A 152 1.53 -5.48 -20.12
N ALA A 153 1.78 -4.42 -20.89
CA ALA A 153 2.92 -3.52 -20.68
C ALA A 153 2.68 -2.62 -19.45
N LEU A 154 1.46 -2.09 -19.31
CA LEU A 154 1.01 -1.31 -18.17
C LEU A 154 0.99 -2.16 -16.90
N ARG A 155 0.52 -3.41 -17.00
CA ARG A 155 0.53 -4.39 -15.89
C ARG A 155 1.95 -4.68 -15.42
N SER A 156 2.87 -4.95 -16.35
CA SER A 156 4.28 -5.20 -16.03
C SER A 156 4.95 -3.95 -15.44
N TRP A 157 4.63 -2.77 -15.98
CA TRP A 157 5.14 -1.51 -15.45
C TRP A 157 4.64 -1.28 -14.02
N ALA A 158 3.33 -1.47 -13.77
CA ALA A 158 2.74 -1.34 -12.44
C ALA A 158 3.41 -2.31 -11.44
N SER A 159 3.62 -3.57 -11.83
CA SER A 159 4.36 -4.53 -11.00
C SER A 159 5.76 -4.04 -10.66
N SER A 160 6.47 -3.42 -11.60
CA SER A 160 7.84 -2.93 -11.38
C SER A 160 7.95 -1.77 -10.40
N ARG A 161 6.86 -1.02 -10.17
CA ARG A 161 6.85 0.15 -9.27
C ARG A 161 6.59 -0.22 -7.80
N LEU A 162 6.12 -1.44 -7.53
CA LEU A 162 5.83 -1.90 -6.16
C LEU A 162 7.06 -1.83 -5.25
N ALA A 163 8.24 -2.13 -5.78
CA ALA A 163 9.49 -2.04 -5.03
C ALA A 163 9.76 -0.59 -4.58
N ASP A 164 9.67 0.37 -5.51
CA ASP A 164 9.90 1.79 -5.23
C ASP A 164 8.95 2.33 -4.16
N PHE A 165 7.65 2.01 -4.25
CA PHE A 165 6.66 2.47 -3.27
C PHE A 165 6.84 1.79 -1.90
N THR A 166 7.22 0.51 -1.88
CA THR A 166 7.49 -0.21 -0.63
C THR A 166 8.73 0.34 0.07
N GLU A 167 9.79 0.63 -0.67
CA GLU A 167 11.01 1.24 -0.12
C GLU A 167 10.71 2.64 0.42
N ASN A 168 9.97 3.44 -0.33
CA ASN A 168 9.54 4.76 0.09
C ASN A 168 8.71 4.71 1.38
N LEU A 169 7.76 3.78 1.47
CA LEU A 169 6.93 3.57 2.65
C LEU A 169 7.77 3.21 3.88
N ASP A 170 8.69 2.25 3.74
CA ASP A 170 9.59 1.84 4.83
C ASP A 170 10.44 3.02 5.34
N ARG A 171 10.98 3.82 4.42
CA ARG A 171 11.73 5.03 4.78
C ARG A 171 10.86 6.05 5.52
N LEU A 172 9.63 6.29 5.08
CA LEU A 172 8.71 7.20 5.76
C LEU A 172 8.31 6.71 7.15
N GLN A 173 8.06 5.41 7.30
CA GLN A 173 7.70 4.81 8.58
C GLN A 173 8.82 4.95 9.61
N LYS A 174 10.09 4.90 9.18
CA LYS A 174 11.26 5.16 10.06
C LYS A 174 11.37 6.61 10.53
N LEU A 175 10.71 7.56 9.86
CA LEU A 175 10.68 8.97 10.24
C LEU A 175 9.53 9.33 11.20
N ASN A 176 8.56 8.45 11.40
CA ASN A 176 7.29 8.74 12.10
C ASN A 176 7.26 8.30 13.58
#